data_AF-A0A949GK03-F1
#
_entry.id   AF-A0A949GK03-F1
#
_cell.length_a   1.000
_cell.length_b   1.000
_cell.length_c   1.000
_cell.angle_alpha   90.00
_cell.angle_beta   90.00
_cell.angle_gamma   90.00
#
_symmetry.space_group_name_H-M   'P 1'
#
loop_
_entity.id
_entity.type
_entity.pdbx_description
1 polymer ?
#
loop_
_entity_poly.entity_id
_entity_poly.type
_entity_poly.pdbx_seq_one_letter_code
_entity_poly.pdbx_strand_id
1 'polypeptide(L)'
;MKKLVFSVISAFLLLVMPPASAANTIIRITGPIHQTFTGEFRNDDLAQSLTPSGDLGLKVFQPIAKSRTWVIDAALIDEIIAMSGDYTLATEAEPGGKEIATAWLTQLKRVTAGNDVVALAYGNPDISLAKRLAPSELKNYFVYGQDRLQLALGRSVRSEPEVQWSVGKSGLSNPLRKNYSDNRKALTRLSRVVDTPELIQL
;
A
#
# COMPACT_ATOMS: atom_id res chain seq x y z
N MET A 1 -20.35 46.46 -38.93
CA MET A 1 -21.11 45.63 -37.97
C MET A 1 -20.72 44.14 -37.99
N LYS A 2 -20.49 43.50 -39.14
CA LYS A 2 -20.08 42.07 -39.23
C LYS A 2 -18.80 41.68 -38.44
N LYS A 3 -17.79 42.55 -38.40
CA LYS A 3 -16.52 42.29 -37.68
C LYS A 3 -16.68 42.28 -36.15
N LEU A 4 -17.64 43.05 -35.62
CA LEU A 4 -17.91 43.13 -34.18
C LEU A 4 -18.67 41.90 -33.68
N VAL A 5 -19.60 41.38 -34.50
CA VAL A 5 -20.36 40.14 -34.21
C VAL A 5 -19.43 38.92 -34.17
N PHE A 6 -18.46 38.84 -35.08
CA PHE A 6 -17.47 37.75 -35.08
C PHE A 6 -16.57 37.75 -33.83
N SER A 7 -16.16 38.93 -33.34
CA SER A 7 -15.36 39.04 -32.12
C SER A 7 -16.14 38.65 -30.86
N VAL A 8 -17.44 38.97 -30.78
CA VAL A 8 -18.29 38.59 -29.64
C VAL A 8 -18.55 37.08 -29.62
N ILE A 9 -18.80 36.46 -30.78
CA ILE A 9 -18.98 35.00 -30.90
C ILE A 9 -17.69 34.25 -30.53
N SER A 10 -16.53 34.74 -30.97
CA SER A 10 -15.23 34.14 -30.63
C SER A 10 -14.87 34.26 -29.15
N ALA A 11 -15.26 35.37 -28.49
CA ALA A 11 -15.05 35.54 -27.05
C ALA A 11 -15.97 34.63 -26.22
N PHE A 12 -17.18 34.36 -26.70
CA PHE A 12 -18.11 33.43 -26.05
C PHE A 12 -17.64 31.96 -26.16
N LEU A 13 -17.00 31.58 -27.28
CA LEU A 13 -16.43 30.24 -27.47
C LEU A 13 -15.25 29.92 -26.53
N LEU A 14 -14.52 30.94 -26.05
CA LEU A 14 -13.43 30.75 -25.07
C LEU A 14 -13.93 30.53 -23.63
N LEU A 15 -15.18 30.87 -23.33
CA LEU A 15 -15.79 30.68 -22.01
C LEU A 15 -16.42 29.29 -21.81
N VAL A 16 -16.58 28.51 -22.88
CA VAL A 16 -17.19 27.15 -22.85
C VAL A 16 -16.11 26.05 -22.91
N MET A 17 -14.84 26.39 -22.72
CA MET A 17 -13.78 25.39 -22.57
C MET A 17 -14.05 24.60 -21.28
N PRO A 18 -14.27 23.27 -21.34
CA PRO A 18 -14.35 22.47 -20.14
C PRO A 18 -13.03 22.62 -19.37
N PRO A 19 -13.06 22.69 -18.03
CA PRO A 19 -11.83 22.75 -17.26
C PRO A 19 -10.96 21.56 -17.63
N ALA A 20 -9.71 21.82 -17.99
CA ALA A 20 -8.74 20.76 -18.28
C ALA A 20 -8.55 19.94 -16.99
N SER A 21 -9.17 18.76 -16.92
CA SER A 21 -8.94 17.82 -15.84
C SER A 21 -7.57 17.19 -16.07
N ALA A 22 -6.58 17.53 -15.24
CA ALA A 22 -5.31 16.83 -15.23
C ALA A 22 -5.57 15.33 -15.00
N ALA A 23 -4.99 14.46 -15.83
CA ALA A 23 -5.09 13.02 -15.64
C ALA A 23 -4.53 12.65 -14.26
N ASN A 24 -5.36 12.01 -13.43
CA ASN A 24 -4.95 11.60 -12.09
C ASN A 24 -3.96 10.44 -12.20
N THR A 25 -2.71 10.65 -11.77
CA THR A 25 -1.65 9.64 -11.89
C THR A 25 -1.68 8.71 -10.70
N ILE A 26 -1.77 7.40 -10.95
CA ILE A 26 -1.74 6.39 -9.89
C ILE A 26 -0.29 6.00 -9.60
N ILE A 27 0.16 6.19 -8.36
CA ILE A 27 1.47 5.73 -7.88
C ILE A 27 1.24 4.58 -6.91
N ARG A 28 1.88 3.45 -7.16
CA ARG A 28 1.78 2.24 -6.33
C ARG A 28 3.04 2.06 -5.51
N ILE A 29 2.88 1.92 -4.20
CA ILE A 29 3.93 1.55 -3.25
C ILE A 29 3.60 0.16 -2.73
N THR A 30 4.22 -0.85 -3.34
CA THR A 30 4.03 -2.27 -3.04
C THR A 30 5.36 -2.98 -3.22
N GLY A 31 5.62 -4.05 -2.48
CA GLY A 31 6.87 -4.79 -2.56
C GLY A 31 6.71 -6.23 -2.06
N PRO A 32 7.74 -7.07 -2.21
CA PRO A 32 7.79 -8.35 -1.53
C PRO A 32 7.99 -8.16 -0.02
N ILE A 33 7.82 -9.23 0.75
CA ILE A 33 8.17 -9.26 2.17
C ILE A 33 9.69 -9.39 2.29
N HIS A 34 10.31 -8.53 3.11
CA HIS A 34 11.75 -8.49 3.33
C HIS A 34 12.17 -9.10 4.67
N GLN A 35 11.26 -9.21 5.63
CA GLN A 35 11.51 -9.82 6.93
C GLN A 35 11.27 -11.34 6.93
N THR A 36 11.94 -12.02 7.86
CA THR A 36 11.62 -13.38 8.27
C THR A 36 10.40 -13.39 9.19
N PHE A 37 9.88 -14.57 9.50
CA PHE A 37 8.81 -14.72 10.49
C PHE A 37 9.23 -14.31 11.91
N THR A 38 10.52 -14.25 12.19
CA THR A 38 11.11 -13.80 13.46
C THR A 38 11.37 -12.29 13.50
N GLY A 39 11.15 -11.57 12.39
CA GLY A 39 11.30 -10.11 12.29
C GLY A 39 12.67 -9.63 11.81
N GLU A 40 13.62 -10.52 11.59
CA GLU A 40 14.94 -10.18 11.02
C GLU A 40 14.81 -9.88 9.53
N PHE A 41 15.56 -8.91 9.02
CA PHE A 41 15.58 -8.62 7.59
C PHE A 41 16.46 -9.64 6.85
N ARG A 42 15.95 -10.20 5.76
CA ARG A 42 16.65 -11.25 5.02
C ARG A 42 17.98 -10.77 4.43
N ASN A 43 18.04 -9.50 4.03
CA ASN A 43 19.17 -8.81 3.42
C ASN A 43 18.89 -7.29 3.37
N ASP A 44 19.80 -6.53 2.76
CA ASP A 44 19.70 -5.07 2.57
C ASP A 44 18.91 -4.64 1.33
N ASP A 45 18.21 -5.54 0.63
CA ASP A 45 17.53 -5.20 -0.63
C ASP A 45 16.47 -4.11 -0.44
N LEU A 46 15.77 -4.11 0.70
CA LEU A 46 14.81 -3.04 1.01
C LEU A 46 15.54 -1.70 1.18
N ALA A 47 16.65 -1.67 1.91
CA ALA A 47 17.43 -0.43 2.08
C ALA A 47 17.89 0.12 0.72
N GLN A 48 18.38 -0.74 -0.19
CA GLN A 48 18.77 -0.34 -1.54
C GLN A 48 17.58 0.21 -2.35
N SER A 49 16.42 -0.43 -2.26
CA SER A 49 15.19 0.00 -2.95
C SER A 49 14.69 1.38 -2.49
N LEU A 50 14.94 1.73 -1.23
CA LEU A 50 14.54 3.01 -0.63
C LEU A 50 15.49 4.18 -0.97
N THR A 51 16.70 3.92 -1.49
CA THR A 51 17.61 4.98 -1.94
C THR A 51 16.98 5.81 -3.08
N PRO A 52 17.37 7.08 -3.31
CA PRO A 52 16.79 7.89 -4.40
C PRO A 52 16.85 7.27 -5.79
N SER A 53 17.83 6.38 -6.03
CA SER A 53 18.00 5.61 -7.27
C SER A 53 17.29 4.24 -7.27
N GLY A 54 16.82 3.76 -6.11
CA GLY A 54 16.11 2.50 -5.96
C GLY A 54 14.66 2.57 -6.46
N ASP A 55 14.01 1.41 -6.69
CA ASP A 55 12.66 1.39 -7.29
C ASP A 55 11.60 2.11 -6.44
N LEU A 56 11.60 1.93 -5.12
CA LEU A 56 10.68 2.66 -4.23
C LEU A 56 11.10 4.13 -4.07
N GLY A 57 12.40 4.42 -4.09
CA GLY A 57 12.90 5.78 -4.03
C GLY A 57 12.54 6.60 -5.27
N LEU A 58 12.64 6.05 -6.48
CA LEU A 58 12.24 6.71 -7.72
C LEU A 58 10.76 7.13 -7.74
N LYS A 59 9.91 6.43 -6.99
CA LYS A 59 8.48 6.77 -6.83
C LYS A 59 8.27 7.90 -5.82
N VAL A 60 9.06 7.96 -4.75
CA VAL A 60 8.86 8.87 -3.61
C VAL A 60 9.70 10.15 -3.69
N PHE A 61 10.95 10.07 -4.17
CA PHE A 61 11.83 11.23 -4.39
C PHE A 61 11.52 11.97 -5.69
N GLN A 62 10.24 12.20 -5.93
CA GLN A 62 9.74 13.03 -7.04
C GLN A 62 9.38 14.42 -6.53
N PRO A 63 9.33 15.44 -7.43
CA PRO A 63 8.76 16.72 -7.10
C PRO A 63 7.34 16.59 -6.54
N ILE A 64 7.01 17.42 -5.55
CA ILE A 64 5.67 17.49 -4.99
C ILE A 64 4.73 17.99 -6.08
N ALA A 65 3.72 17.17 -6.41
CA ALA A 65 2.69 17.51 -7.37
C ALA A 65 1.32 17.10 -6.82
N LYS A 66 0.27 17.78 -7.28
CA LYS A 66 -1.12 17.43 -7.01
C LYS A 66 -1.67 16.51 -8.10
N SER A 67 -2.90 16.02 -7.94
CA SER A 67 -3.56 15.12 -8.90
C SER A 67 -2.86 13.75 -9.02
N ARG A 68 -2.42 13.22 -7.88
CA ARG A 68 -1.93 11.85 -7.75
C ARG A 68 -2.82 11.07 -6.80
N THR A 69 -2.98 9.78 -7.09
CA THR A 69 -3.57 8.80 -6.17
C THR A 69 -2.50 7.82 -5.77
N TRP A 70 -2.17 7.80 -4.47
CA TRP A 70 -1.18 6.90 -3.90
C TRP A 70 -1.89 5.65 -3.40
N VAL A 71 -1.54 4.50 -3.98
CA VAL A 71 -2.06 3.20 -3.60
C VAL A 71 -0.94 2.47 -2.87
N ILE A 72 -1.08 2.29 -1.56
CA ILE A 72 0.02 1.90 -0.69
C ILE A 72 -0.33 0.60 0.05
N ASP A 73 0.59 -0.36 0.02
CA ASP A 73 0.57 -1.52 0.90
C ASP A 73 1.14 -1.17 2.26
N ALA A 74 0.31 -1.27 3.30
CA ALA A 74 0.70 -0.95 4.66
C ALA A 74 1.73 -1.92 5.25
N ALA A 75 1.77 -3.19 4.78
CA ALA A 75 2.74 -4.15 5.29
C ALA A 75 4.18 -3.75 4.92
N LEU A 76 4.39 -3.28 3.68
CA LEU A 76 5.66 -2.72 3.26
C LEU A 76 6.03 -1.47 4.09
N ILE A 77 5.07 -0.61 4.39
CA ILE A 77 5.32 0.57 5.23
C ILE A 77 5.73 0.16 6.66
N ASP A 78 5.11 -0.87 7.23
CA ASP A 78 5.49 -1.39 8.54
C ASP A 78 6.92 -1.95 8.55
N GLU A 79 7.36 -2.65 7.49
CA GLU A 79 8.76 -3.07 7.36
C GLU A 79 9.71 -1.88 7.27
N ILE A 80 9.36 -0.83 6.51
CA ILE A 80 10.19 0.38 6.42
C ILE A 80 10.24 1.12 7.77
N ILE A 81 9.14 1.14 8.54
CA ILE A 81 9.12 1.67 9.91
C ILE A 81 10.04 0.85 10.81
N ALA A 82 9.97 -0.48 10.76
CA ALA A 82 10.86 -1.35 11.53
C ALA A 82 12.34 -1.09 11.18
N MET A 83 12.66 -0.95 9.89
CA MET A 83 14.01 -0.60 9.42
C MET A 83 14.49 0.78 9.90
N SER A 84 13.59 1.74 10.12
CA SER A 84 13.94 3.05 10.67
C SER A 84 14.29 3.03 12.17
N GLY A 85 14.00 1.92 12.85
CA GLY A 85 14.37 1.66 14.24
C GLY A 85 15.69 0.91 14.37
N ASP A 86 15.80 0.13 15.44
CA ASP A 86 16.89 -0.82 15.60
C ASP A 86 16.42 -2.17 15.01
N TYR A 87 17.05 -2.57 13.91
CA TYR A 87 16.74 -3.81 13.20
C TYR A 87 18.00 -4.64 12.99
N THR A 88 17.83 -5.93 12.73
CA THR A 88 18.93 -6.86 12.44
C THR A 88 18.74 -7.51 11.07
N LEU A 89 19.85 -7.90 10.47
CA LEU A 89 19.84 -8.79 9.33
C LEU A 89 19.86 -10.25 9.81
N ALA A 90 19.25 -11.15 9.03
CA ALA A 90 19.37 -12.59 9.22
C ALA A 90 20.80 -13.10 8.89
N THR A 91 21.62 -12.23 8.30
CA THR A 91 23.06 -12.42 8.10
C THR A 91 23.85 -11.71 9.20
N GLU A 92 25.11 -12.08 9.41
CA GLU A 92 26.01 -11.41 10.39
C GLU A 92 26.52 -10.02 9.93
N ALA A 93 25.92 -9.43 8.89
CA ALA A 93 26.30 -8.11 8.38
C ALA A 93 25.66 -6.98 9.19
N GLU A 94 26.35 -5.84 9.27
CA GLU A 94 25.86 -4.65 9.95
C GLU A 94 24.73 -3.96 9.15
N PRO A 95 23.58 -3.65 9.77
CA PRO A 95 22.45 -3.01 9.11
C PRO A 95 22.72 -1.54 8.77
N GLY A 96 22.61 -1.16 7.49
CA GLY A 96 22.86 0.21 7.00
C GLY A 96 21.63 1.04 6.60
N GLY A 97 20.43 0.54 6.83
CA GLY A 97 19.17 1.06 6.27
C GLY A 97 18.44 2.11 7.09
N LYS A 98 18.86 2.38 8.33
CA LYS A 98 18.09 3.18 9.31
C LYS A 98 17.84 4.61 8.84
N GLU A 99 18.89 5.31 8.43
CA GLU A 99 18.81 6.69 7.95
C GLU A 99 18.10 6.75 6.60
N ILE A 100 18.28 5.74 5.75
CA ILE A 100 17.63 5.64 4.44
C ILE A 100 16.11 5.51 4.62
N ALA A 101 15.66 4.59 5.48
CA ALA A 101 14.25 4.39 5.79
C ALA A 101 13.61 5.64 6.42
N THR A 102 14.32 6.28 7.36
CA THR A 102 13.86 7.53 8.00
C THR A 102 13.67 8.66 6.99
N ALA A 103 14.63 8.84 6.08
CA ALA A 103 14.55 9.84 5.02
C ALA A 103 13.42 9.54 4.04
N TRP A 104 13.26 8.27 3.65
CA TRP A 104 12.22 7.83 2.74
C TRP A 104 10.81 8.03 3.33
N LEU A 105 10.57 7.65 4.59
CA LEU A 105 9.28 7.85 5.27
C LEU A 105 8.93 9.34 5.40
N THR A 106 9.93 10.18 5.71
CA THR A 106 9.76 11.63 5.77
C THR A 106 9.34 12.18 4.42
N GLN A 107 9.99 11.73 3.35
CA GLN A 107 9.65 12.15 1.99
C GLN A 107 8.26 11.64 1.57
N LEU A 108 7.90 10.38 1.88
CA LEU A 108 6.58 9.82 1.59
C LEU A 108 5.47 10.70 2.19
N LYS A 109 5.60 11.10 3.46
CA LYS A 109 4.63 11.99 4.12
C LYS A 109 4.49 13.32 3.38
N ARG A 110 5.61 13.92 2.92
CA ARG A 110 5.61 15.19 2.19
C ARG A 110 4.91 15.08 0.83
N VAL A 111 5.23 14.05 0.04
CA VAL A 111 4.69 13.92 -1.33
C VAL A 111 3.24 13.45 -1.36
N THR A 112 2.76 12.80 -0.30
CA THR A 112 1.37 12.36 -0.16
C THR A 112 0.46 13.41 0.49
N ALA A 113 0.99 14.41 1.21
CA ALA A 113 0.24 15.37 2.02
C ALA A 113 -0.95 16.04 1.31
N GLY A 114 -0.79 16.43 0.04
CA GLY A 114 -1.84 17.10 -0.75
C GLY A 114 -2.60 16.19 -1.71
N ASN A 115 -2.42 14.87 -1.61
CA ASN A 115 -2.94 13.89 -2.56
C ASN A 115 -3.87 12.88 -1.89
N ASP A 116 -4.56 12.14 -2.74
CA ASP A 116 -5.36 10.99 -2.37
C ASP A 116 -4.45 9.82 -1.98
N VAL A 117 -4.82 9.13 -0.91
CA VAL A 117 -4.14 7.92 -0.43
C VAL A 117 -5.16 6.82 -0.20
N VAL A 118 -4.92 5.68 -0.83
CA VAL A 118 -5.72 4.47 -0.72
C VAL A 118 -4.84 3.36 -0.13
N ALA A 119 -5.26 2.80 1.00
CA ALA A 119 -4.66 1.62 1.57
C ALA A 119 -5.12 0.36 0.83
N LEU A 120 -4.17 -0.53 0.55
CA LEU A 120 -4.46 -1.90 0.12
C LEU A 120 -4.78 -2.77 1.34
N ALA A 121 -5.35 -3.96 1.09
CA ALA A 121 -5.34 -5.02 2.08
C ALA A 121 -3.91 -5.31 2.52
N TYR A 122 -3.69 -5.45 3.83
CA TYR A 122 -2.37 -5.63 4.42
C TYR A 122 -1.60 -6.78 3.74
N GLY A 123 -0.42 -6.49 3.19
CA GLY A 123 0.43 -7.45 2.49
C GLY A 123 0.08 -7.65 1.00
N ASN A 124 -0.84 -6.83 0.47
CA ASN A 124 -1.25 -6.83 -0.93
C ASN A 124 -1.49 -8.26 -1.50
N PRO A 125 -2.35 -9.08 -0.87
CA PRO A 125 -2.54 -10.46 -1.29
C PRO A 125 -3.24 -10.55 -2.65
N ASP A 126 -3.24 -11.74 -3.26
CA ASP A 126 -4.12 -12.04 -4.38
C ASP A 126 -5.59 -12.00 -3.93
N ILE A 127 -6.27 -10.88 -4.19
CA ILE A 127 -7.64 -10.63 -3.74
C ILE A 127 -8.61 -11.72 -4.20
N SER A 128 -8.46 -12.23 -5.43
CA SER A 128 -9.35 -13.25 -5.98
C SER A 128 -9.16 -14.60 -5.29
N LEU A 129 -7.92 -14.96 -4.97
CA LEU A 129 -7.66 -16.16 -4.19
C LEU A 129 -8.07 -15.98 -2.72
N ALA A 130 -7.67 -14.88 -2.08
CA ALA A 130 -7.99 -14.58 -0.69
C ALA A 130 -9.52 -14.56 -0.46
N LYS A 131 -10.29 -13.94 -1.37
CA LYS A 131 -11.76 -13.92 -1.29
C LYS A 131 -12.37 -15.33 -1.36
N ARG A 132 -11.79 -16.25 -2.14
CA ARG A 132 -12.25 -17.64 -2.23
C ARG A 132 -11.90 -18.46 -1.00
N LEU A 133 -10.72 -18.25 -0.44
CA LEU A 133 -10.22 -19.04 0.70
C LEU A 133 -10.78 -18.53 2.04
N ALA A 134 -10.80 -17.20 2.21
CA ALA A 134 -11.12 -16.54 3.47
C ALA A 134 -11.71 -15.13 3.29
N PRO A 135 -12.99 -15.02 2.90
CA PRO A 135 -13.61 -13.72 2.64
C PRO A 135 -13.71 -12.82 3.90
N SER A 136 -13.96 -13.39 5.07
CA SER A 136 -14.00 -12.63 6.33
C SER A 136 -12.62 -12.09 6.72
N GLU A 137 -11.59 -12.91 6.63
CA GLU A 137 -10.20 -12.50 6.93
C GLU A 137 -9.72 -11.43 5.95
N LEU A 138 -10.08 -11.54 4.67
CA LEU A 138 -9.78 -10.50 3.69
C LEU A 138 -10.37 -9.14 4.09
N LYS A 139 -11.59 -9.11 4.63
CA LYS A 139 -12.18 -7.87 5.16
C LYS A 139 -11.33 -7.31 6.31
N ASN A 140 -10.87 -8.17 7.21
CA ASN A 140 -9.98 -7.77 8.31
C ASN A 140 -8.65 -7.22 7.78
N TYR A 141 -8.08 -7.78 6.70
CA TYR A 141 -6.86 -7.27 6.10
C TYR A 141 -7.02 -5.86 5.51
N PHE A 142 -8.19 -5.52 4.97
CA PHE A 142 -8.46 -4.16 4.49
C PHE A 142 -8.60 -3.15 5.64
N VAL A 143 -9.28 -3.52 6.73
CA VAL A 143 -9.40 -2.66 7.91
C VAL A 143 -8.03 -2.47 8.55
N TYR A 144 -7.31 -3.56 8.79
CA TYR A 144 -5.98 -3.52 9.38
C TYR A 144 -5.00 -2.73 8.51
N GLY A 145 -4.97 -2.96 7.20
CA GLY A 145 -4.12 -2.19 6.27
C GLY A 145 -4.42 -0.69 6.29
N GLN A 146 -5.70 -0.31 6.37
CA GLN A 146 -6.08 1.09 6.51
C GLN A 146 -5.56 1.68 7.82
N ASP A 147 -5.82 1.02 8.96
CA ASP A 147 -5.42 1.51 10.27
C ASP A 147 -3.90 1.69 10.39
N ARG A 148 -3.12 0.70 9.95
CA ARG A 148 -1.66 0.75 9.94
C ARG A 148 -1.14 1.92 9.09
N LEU A 149 -1.70 2.12 7.89
CA LEU A 149 -1.27 3.22 7.03
C LEU A 149 -1.66 4.59 7.58
N GLN A 150 -2.83 4.72 8.21
CA GLN A 150 -3.25 5.97 8.86
C GLN A 150 -2.29 6.36 9.99
N LEU A 151 -1.94 5.39 10.83
CA LEU A 151 -0.96 5.58 11.90
C LEU A 151 0.41 5.99 11.34
N ALA A 152 0.88 5.28 10.31
CA ALA A 152 2.16 5.57 9.68
C ALA A 152 2.23 7.00 9.10
N LEU A 153 1.18 7.44 8.40
CA LEU A 153 1.13 8.76 7.75
C LEU A 153 0.68 9.89 8.68
N GLY A 154 0.04 9.58 9.81
CA GLY A 154 -0.53 10.56 10.74
C GLY A 154 -1.75 11.30 10.18
N ARG A 155 -2.52 10.65 9.28
CA ARG A 155 -3.72 11.22 8.65
C ARG A 155 -4.68 10.12 8.21
N SER A 156 -5.94 10.49 7.96
CA SER A 156 -6.90 9.57 7.37
C SER A 156 -6.53 9.19 5.94
N VAL A 157 -6.82 7.93 5.59
CA VAL A 157 -6.63 7.36 4.25
C VAL A 157 -7.88 6.57 3.86
N ARG A 158 -8.12 6.39 2.56
CA ARG A 158 -9.24 5.59 2.07
C ARG A 158 -8.89 4.11 2.05
N SER A 159 -9.91 3.26 2.16
CA SER A 159 -9.84 1.84 1.83
C SER A 159 -11.00 1.54 0.89
N GLU A 160 -10.71 0.91 -0.25
CA GLU A 160 -11.69 0.69 -1.32
C GLU A 160 -11.69 -0.79 -1.73
N PRO A 161 -12.26 -1.71 -0.90
CA PRO A 161 -12.19 -3.15 -1.13
C PRO A 161 -12.84 -3.63 -2.43
N GLU A 162 -13.82 -2.88 -2.93
CA GLU A 162 -14.55 -3.20 -4.17
C GLU A 162 -13.79 -2.74 -5.44
N VAL A 163 -12.80 -1.85 -5.29
CA VAL A 163 -11.99 -1.37 -6.40
C VAL A 163 -10.74 -2.23 -6.54
N GLN A 164 -10.43 -2.65 -7.76
CA GLN A 164 -9.29 -3.52 -8.07
C GLN A 164 -7.96 -2.74 -8.08
N TRP A 165 -7.56 -2.26 -6.90
CA TRP A 165 -6.29 -1.57 -6.69
C TRP A 165 -5.08 -2.51 -6.57
N SER A 166 -5.32 -3.67 -5.95
CA SER A 166 -4.29 -4.67 -5.67
C SER A 166 -3.76 -5.31 -6.94
N VAL A 167 -2.45 -5.52 -6.97
CA VAL A 167 -1.73 -6.24 -8.03
C VAL A 167 -1.12 -7.55 -7.54
N GLY A 168 -1.45 -7.96 -6.31
CA GLY A 168 -0.96 -9.18 -5.68
C GLY A 168 -1.30 -10.43 -6.50
N LYS A 169 -0.34 -11.36 -6.58
CA LYS A 169 -0.52 -12.67 -7.21
C LYS A 169 0.00 -13.75 -6.29
N SER A 170 -0.78 -14.81 -6.12
CA SER A 170 -0.40 -15.90 -5.23
C SER A 170 0.35 -16.99 -5.99
N GLY A 171 1.54 -17.34 -5.49
CA GLY A 171 2.29 -18.53 -5.90
C GLY A 171 1.83 -19.83 -5.23
N LEU A 172 0.76 -19.82 -4.42
CA LEU A 172 0.31 -21.00 -3.69
C LEU A 172 -0.17 -22.09 -4.65
N SER A 173 0.40 -23.30 -4.52
CA SER A 173 -0.02 -24.50 -5.23
C SER A 173 -1.35 -25.05 -4.69
N ASN A 174 -2.03 -25.89 -5.47
CA ASN A 174 -3.31 -26.50 -5.04
C ASN A 174 -3.20 -27.28 -3.71
N PRO A 175 -2.16 -28.10 -3.47
CA PRO A 175 -1.97 -28.74 -2.16
C PRO A 175 -1.86 -27.73 -1.01
N LEU A 176 -1.12 -26.64 -1.18
CA LEU A 176 -0.99 -25.61 -0.14
C LEU A 176 -2.31 -24.87 0.12
N ARG A 177 -3.08 -24.58 -0.92
CA ARG A 177 -4.43 -23.99 -0.79
C ARG A 177 -5.37 -24.91 -0.02
N LYS A 178 -5.31 -26.22 -0.28
CA LYS A 178 -6.08 -27.23 0.46
C LYS A 178 -5.67 -27.26 1.93
N ASN A 179 -4.36 -27.35 2.21
CA ASN A 179 -3.85 -27.38 3.58
C ASN A 179 -4.23 -26.13 4.37
N TYR A 180 -4.12 -24.94 3.76
CA TYR A 180 -4.59 -23.69 4.38
C TYR A 180 -6.09 -23.75 4.72
N SER A 181 -6.92 -24.23 3.79
CA SER A 181 -8.37 -24.35 4.01
C SER A 181 -8.71 -25.32 5.14
N ASP A 182 -7.99 -26.44 5.23
CA ASP A 182 -8.19 -27.44 6.28
C ASP A 182 -7.74 -26.90 7.66
N ASN A 183 -6.61 -26.19 7.71
CA ASN A 183 -6.12 -25.52 8.92
C ASN A 183 -7.09 -24.44 9.40
N ARG A 184 -7.61 -23.62 8.48
CA ARG A 184 -8.60 -22.58 8.80
C ARG A 184 -9.87 -23.17 9.41
N LYS A 185 -10.35 -24.30 8.88
CA LYS A 185 -11.50 -25.04 9.45
C LYS A 185 -11.20 -25.61 10.84
N ALA A 186 -9.98 -26.09 11.06
CA ALA A 186 -9.57 -26.55 12.39
C ALA A 186 -9.58 -25.38 13.39
N LEU A 187 -9.04 -24.23 12.98
CA LEU A 187 -8.98 -23.03 13.80
C LEU A 187 -10.38 -22.45 14.11
N THR A 188 -11.27 -22.43 13.12
CA THR A 188 -12.69 -22.04 13.31
C THR A 188 -13.44 -23.00 14.25
N ARG A 189 -13.07 -24.28 14.29
CA ARG A 189 -13.65 -25.22 15.26
C ARG A 189 -13.11 -24.97 16.66
N LEU A 190 -11.83 -24.67 16.78
CA LEU A 190 -11.18 -24.35 18.04
C LEU A 190 -11.76 -23.07 18.67
N SER A 191 -12.00 -22.02 17.86
CA SER A 191 -12.58 -20.76 18.35
C SER A 191 -14.01 -20.88 18.88
N ARG A 192 -14.72 -21.97 18.56
CA ARG A 192 -16.07 -22.25 19.12
C ARG A 192 -16.04 -22.86 20.51
N VAL A 193 -14.92 -23.45 20.90
CA VAL A 193 -14.78 -24.20 22.16
C VAL A 193 -13.76 -23.57 23.11
N VAL A 194 -12.96 -22.62 22.61
CA VAL A 194 -11.97 -21.87 23.37
C VAL A 194 -12.32 -20.40 23.34
N ASP A 195 -12.57 -19.82 24.51
CA ASP A 195 -12.82 -18.39 24.70
C ASP A 195 -11.48 -17.66 24.89
N THR A 196 -10.67 -17.60 23.82
CA THR A 196 -9.41 -16.85 23.81
C THR A 196 -9.48 -15.71 22.79
N PRO A 197 -9.09 -14.47 23.17
CA PRO A 197 -9.15 -13.31 22.28
C PRO A 197 -8.51 -13.53 20.91
N GLU A 198 -7.42 -14.30 20.86
CA GLU A 198 -6.64 -14.61 19.66
C GLU A 198 -7.40 -15.50 18.66
N LEU A 199 -8.39 -16.27 19.11
CA LEU A 199 -9.19 -17.17 18.27
C LEU A 199 -10.56 -16.60 17.90
N ILE A 200 -11.05 -15.62 18.65
CA ILE A 200 -12.38 -15.02 18.44
C ILE A 200 -12.34 -13.99 17.30
N GLN A 201 -11.18 -13.42 17.00
CA GLN A 201 -10.99 -12.35 16.01
C GLN A 201 -10.62 -12.84 14.59
N LEU A 202 -10.72 -14.15 14.31
CA LEU A 202 -10.37 -14.76 13.02
C LEU A 202 -11.38 -14.45 11.89
#